data_AF-A0A350XYU2-F1
#
_entry.id   AF-A0A350XYU2-F1
#
_cell.length_a   1.000
_cell.length_b   1.000
_cell.length_c   1.000
_cell.angle_alpha   90.00
_cell.angle_beta   90.00
_cell.angle_gamma   90.00
#
_symmetry.space_group_name_H-M   'P 1'
#
loop_
_entity.id
_entity.type
_entity.pdbx_description
1 polymer ?
#
loop_
_entity_poly.entity_id
_entity_poly.type
_entity_poly.pdbx_seq_one_letter_code
_entity_poly.pdbx_strand_id
1 'polypeptide(L)'
;MALIAMKCPSCGADVEMDDSRDFGFCTYCGTKVMQDKMVVEHRGNVKIDNSEYVQKFLQNARRAKQKEDWEETEKYYNLVEQNDPTNIEAIFYSSYGKAKMALIEKDIFKREQCFKVLTNCVSIIDDNYSPEKADEEEKIIKEIAEDVFKMISGGFVFTEWKNQYGGVERTTKDKTYQLFIALAVTFEESIRNIIAKDNRKYLHEILIREFTLLCRVDYISTIAKERYRIKIIKEHEEIQKIDPTHIVPEADSIKIGTKNEGCYVATAVYGSYDCPQVWTLRRYRDMKLSATWQGRLFIKTYYAVSPTIVKWFGETEWFNRMWRGKLDRMVERLRAEGFESTPYEDRKW
;
A
#
# COMPACT_ATOMS: atom_id res chain seq x y z
N MET A 1 5.41 30.80 57.70
CA MET A 1 6.32 31.60 56.86
C MET A 1 6.58 32.91 57.58
N ALA A 2 7.84 33.25 57.85
CA ALA A 2 8.20 34.49 58.52
C ALA A 2 7.96 35.67 57.54
N LEU A 3 7.23 36.69 57.97
CA LEU A 3 7.06 37.94 57.22
C LEU A 3 8.42 38.66 57.23
N ILE A 4 9.14 38.61 56.10
CA ILE A 4 10.38 39.37 55.93
C ILE A 4 9.98 40.82 55.67
N ALA A 5 10.34 41.73 56.57
CA ALA A 5 10.23 43.17 56.34
C ALA A 5 11.15 43.55 55.16
N MET A 6 10.57 44.07 54.08
CA MET A 6 11.30 44.40 52.86
C MET A 6 12.13 45.68 53.09
N LYS A 7 13.44 45.61 52.86
CA LYS A 7 14.35 46.75 52.95
C LYS A 7 14.50 47.43 51.60
N CYS A 8 14.53 48.76 51.59
CA CYS A 8 14.75 49.56 50.40
C CYS A 8 16.17 49.32 49.86
N PRO A 9 16.36 48.88 48.60
CA PRO A 9 17.69 48.61 48.05
C PRO A 9 18.53 49.87 47.87
N SER A 10 17.90 51.05 47.85
CA SER A 10 18.60 52.32 47.64
C SER A 10 19.14 52.95 48.92
N CYS A 11 18.52 52.70 50.08
CA CYS A 11 18.88 53.37 51.33
C CYS A 11 18.84 52.48 52.59
N GLY A 12 18.36 51.23 52.46
CA GLY A 12 18.32 50.26 53.56
C GLY A 12 17.19 50.45 54.58
N ALA A 13 16.33 51.47 54.42
CA ALA A 13 15.17 51.69 55.30
C ALA A 13 14.05 50.66 55.05
N ASP A 14 13.15 50.48 56.02
CA ASP A 14 11.96 49.65 55.84
C ASP A 14 11.00 50.27 54.80
N VAL A 15 10.38 49.42 53.99
CA VAL A 15 9.42 49.83 52.96
C VAL A 15 8.01 49.48 53.43
N GLU A 16 7.12 50.48 53.45
CA GLU A 16 5.68 50.23 53.58
C GLU A 16 5.10 49.83 52.22
N MET A 17 4.44 48.68 52.20
CA MET A 17 3.79 48.11 51.02
C MET A 17 2.34 48.60 50.93
N ASP A 18 1.82 48.70 49.71
CA ASP A 18 0.40 48.98 49.53
C ASP A 18 -0.50 47.80 49.94
N ASP A 19 -1.82 48.00 49.98
CA ASP A 19 -2.80 46.98 50.39
C ASP A 19 -2.76 45.72 49.50
N SER A 20 -2.31 45.85 48.24
CA SER A 20 -2.13 44.73 47.31
C SER A 20 -0.83 43.95 47.54
N ARG A 21 0.13 44.56 48.24
CA ARG A 21 1.50 44.07 48.49
C ARG A 21 2.34 43.86 47.22
N ASP A 22 1.91 44.38 46.07
CA ASP A 22 2.63 44.25 44.80
C ASP A 22 3.79 45.26 44.67
N PHE A 23 3.62 46.46 45.23
CA PHE A 23 4.69 47.46 45.35
C PHE A 23 4.51 48.36 46.58
N GLY A 24 5.59 49.04 46.95
CA GLY A 24 5.62 50.03 48.03
C GLY A 24 6.52 51.20 47.69
N PHE A 25 6.43 52.27 48.49
CA PHE A 25 7.36 53.40 48.40
C PHE A 25 8.15 53.50 49.69
N CYS A 26 9.46 53.68 49.58
CA CYS A 26 10.29 53.94 50.75
C CYS A 26 9.93 55.32 51.33
N THR A 27 9.51 55.35 52.60
CA THR A 27 9.13 56.58 53.30
C THR A 27 10.30 57.52 53.55
N TYR A 28 11.54 57.02 53.48
CA TYR A 28 12.75 57.81 53.72
C TYR A 28 13.30 58.50 52.46
N CYS A 29 13.38 57.79 51.33
CA CYS A 29 14.00 58.32 50.10
C CYS A 29 13.04 58.41 48.91
N GLY A 30 11.79 57.97 49.06
CA GLY A 30 10.77 58.01 48.00
C GLY A 30 10.94 56.95 46.90
N THR A 31 11.95 56.08 46.99
CA THR A 31 12.20 55.04 45.98
C THR A 31 11.04 54.02 45.97
N LYS A 32 10.46 53.79 44.79
CA LYS A 32 9.47 52.73 44.57
C LYS A 32 10.16 51.37 44.58
N VAL A 33 9.66 50.44 45.39
CA VAL A 33 10.17 49.07 45.50
C VAL A 33 9.05 48.12 45.10
N MET A 34 9.32 47.22 44.16
CA MET A 34 8.35 46.21 43.72
C MET A 34 8.73 44.86 44.32
N GLN A 35 7.74 44.06 44.71
CA GLN A 35 8.01 42.67 45.05
C GLN A 35 8.43 41.95 43.76
N ASP A 36 9.58 41.27 43.77
CA ASP A 36 9.96 40.40 42.66
C ASP A 36 8.79 39.44 42.42
N LYS A 37 8.17 39.52 41.24
CA LYS A 37 7.07 38.63 40.87
C LYS A 37 7.57 37.22 41.10
N MET A 38 6.92 36.53 42.02
CA MET A 38 7.17 35.13 42.26
C MET A 38 6.88 34.43 40.93
N VAL A 39 7.92 34.08 40.17
CA VAL A 39 7.80 33.22 39.01
C VAL A 39 7.37 31.88 39.58
N VAL A 40 6.07 31.63 39.58
CA VAL A 40 5.57 30.29 39.82
C VAL A 40 6.02 29.50 38.60
N GLU A 41 7.16 28.81 38.72
CA GLU A 41 7.47 27.70 37.82
C GLU A 41 6.32 26.71 37.94
N HIS A 42 5.33 26.82 37.06
CA HIS A 42 4.41 25.72 36.83
C HIS A 42 5.22 24.59 36.23
N ARG A 43 5.80 23.72 37.08
CA ARG A 43 6.25 22.37 36.73
C ARG A 43 5.06 21.45 36.48
N GLY A 44 4.10 21.93 35.69
CA GLY A 44 2.96 21.17 35.21
C GLY A 44 2.99 21.20 33.71
N ASN A 45 2.95 20.04 33.05
CA ASN A 45 2.75 19.98 31.61
C ASN A 45 1.42 20.66 31.29
N VAL A 46 1.46 21.87 30.73
CA VAL A 46 0.27 22.51 30.17
C VAL A 46 -0.12 21.70 28.94
N LYS A 47 -1.12 20.83 29.07
CA LYS A 47 -1.73 20.16 27.92
C LYS A 47 -2.55 21.22 27.17
N ILE A 48 -2.05 21.65 26.01
CA ILE A 48 -2.80 22.49 25.08
C ILE A 48 -3.86 21.59 24.44
N ASP A 49 -5.13 21.95 24.59
CA ASP A 49 -6.23 21.26 23.92
C ASP A 49 -6.36 21.77 22.48
N ASN A 50 -5.95 20.94 21.52
CA ASN A 50 -6.02 21.25 20.09
C ASN A 50 -7.26 20.64 19.40
N SER A 51 -8.23 20.12 20.15
CA SER A 51 -9.33 19.31 19.59
C SER A 51 -10.14 20.06 18.52
N GLU A 52 -10.45 21.34 18.73
CA GLU A 52 -11.18 22.15 17.74
C GLU A 52 -10.37 22.38 16.45
N TYR A 53 -9.06 22.60 16.58
CA TYR A 53 -8.16 22.76 15.44
C TYR A 53 -8.06 21.46 14.63
N VAL A 54 -7.91 20.33 15.30
CA VAL A 54 -7.88 18.99 14.70
C VAL A 54 -9.15 18.73 13.89
N GLN A 55 -10.34 18.96 14.48
CA GLN A 55 -11.60 18.75 13.79
C GLN A 55 -11.77 19.63 12.54
N LYS A 56 -11.38 20.91 12.63
CA LYS A 56 -11.41 21.83 11.49
C LYS A 56 -10.50 21.34 10.35
N PHE A 57 -9.28 20.92 10.66
CA PHE A 57 -8.35 20.44 9.64
C PHE A 57 -8.77 19.09 9.06
N LEU A 58 -9.30 18.16 9.87
CA LEU A 58 -9.88 16.91 9.38
C LEU A 58 -11.02 17.16 8.38
N GLN A 59 -11.91 18.11 8.65
CA GLN A 59 -13.00 18.44 7.73
C GLN A 59 -12.48 18.96 6.38
N ASN A 60 -11.48 19.84 6.41
CA ASN A 60 -10.84 20.35 5.20
C ASN A 60 -10.09 19.25 4.44
N ALA A 61 -9.36 18.40 5.15
CA ALA A 61 -8.59 17.29 4.60
C ALA A 61 -9.50 16.27 3.90
N ARG A 62 -10.57 15.83 4.57
CA ARG A 62 -11.57 14.92 3.99
C ARG A 62 -12.24 15.50 2.75
N ARG A 63 -12.56 16.81 2.75
CA ARG A 63 -13.12 17.51 1.58
C ARG A 63 -12.11 17.59 0.41
N ALA A 64 -10.83 17.81 0.70
CA ALA A 64 -9.77 17.79 -0.32
C ALA A 64 -9.61 16.38 -0.92
N LYS A 65 -9.59 15.34 -0.06
CA LYS A 65 -9.55 13.92 -0.47
C LYS A 65 -10.70 13.56 -1.41
N GLN A 66 -11.92 13.96 -1.08
CA GLN A 66 -13.11 13.73 -1.91
C GLN A 66 -13.03 14.39 -3.29
N LYS A 67 -12.32 15.51 -3.41
CA LYS A 67 -12.09 16.22 -4.67
C LYS A 67 -10.87 15.68 -5.45
N GLU A 68 -10.15 14.72 -4.87
CA GLU A 68 -8.84 14.26 -5.35
C GLU A 68 -7.80 15.38 -5.46
N ASP A 69 -7.94 16.42 -4.62
CA ASP A 69 -6.95 17.48 -4.47
C ASP A 69 -5.85 16.98 -3.53
N TRP A 70 -4.91 16.24 -4.08
CA TRP A 70 -3.89 15.52 -3.32
C TRP A 70 -2.89 16.44 -2.61
N GLU A 71 -2.67 17.65 -3.14
CA GLU A 71 -1.81 18.66 -2.53
C GLU A 71 -2.45 19.23 -1.25
N GLU A 72 -3.72 19.67 -1.33
CA GLU A 72 -4.42 20.14 -0.14
C GLU A 72 -4.75 18.99 0.84
N THR A 73 -4.94 17.76 0.34
CA THR A 73 -5.09 16.55 1.18
C THR A 73 -3.86 16.36 2.06
N GLU A 74 -2.66 16.32 1.46
CA GLU A 74 -1.40 16.22 2.18
C GLU A 74 -1.26 17.38 3.19
N LYS A 75 -1.49 18.61 2.75
CA LYS A 75 -1.32 19.81 3.58
C LYS A 75 -2.19 19.78 4.84
N TYR A 76 -3.49 19.48 4.70
CA TYR A 76 -4.38 19.49 5.87
C TYR A 76 -4.17 18.27 6.77
N TYR A 77 -3.89 17.09 6.24
CA TYR A 77 -3.59 15.94 7.09
C TYR A 77 -2.26 16.11 7.84
N ASN A 78 -1.24 16.76 7.26
CA ASN A 78 -0.03 17.13 8.00
C ASN A 78 -0.34 18.09 9.18
N LEU A 79 -1.28 19.02 9.02
CA LEU A 79 -1.69 19.90 10.12
C LEU A 79 -2.45 19.14 11.21
N VAL A 80 -3.23 18.11 10.85
CA VAL A 80 -3.84 17.21 11.84
C VAL A 80 -2.74 16.44 12.59
N GLU A 81 -1.82 15.81 11.87
CA GLU A 81 -0.75 14.98 12.45
C GLU A 81 0.16 15.78 13.40
N GLN A 82 0.44 17.06 13.10
CA GLN A 82 1.18 17.95 14.00
C GLN A 82 0.46 18.23 15.33
N ASN A 83 -0.86 18.19 15.34
CA ASN A 83 -1.69 18.54 16.50
C ASN A 83 -2.29 17.31 17.21
N ASP A 84 -2.38 16.17 16.53
CA ASP A 84 -2.75 14.84 17.03
C ASP A 84 -1.87 13.78 16.33
N PRO A 85 -0.64 13.55 16.82
CA PRO A 85 0.32 12.63 16.20
C PRO A 85 -0.10 11.16 16.23
N THR A 86 -1.12 10.82 17.01
CA THR A 86 -1.67 9.45 17.12
C THR A 86 -2.85 9.21 16.20
N ASN A 87 -3.25 10.21 15.41
CA ASN A 87 -4.40 10.10 14.52
C ASN A 87 -4.10 9.21 13.32
N ILE A 88 -4.61 7.97 13.33
CA ILE A 88 -4.41 7.00 12.24
C ILE A 88 -4.80 7.56 10.86
N GLU A 89 -5.91 8.32 10.79
CA GLU A 89 -6.36 8.92 9.53
C GLU A 89 -5.31 9.91 9.00
N ALA A 90 -4.78 10.77 9.87
CA ALA A 90 -3.76 11.74 9.48
C ALA A 90 -2.42 11.09 9.12
N ILE A 91 -1.95 10.12 9.92
CA ILE A 91 -0.71 9.36 9.68
C ILE A 91 -0.71 8.77 8.27
N PHE A 92 -1.81 8.12 7.88
CA PHE A 92 -1.91 7.54 6.54
C PHE A 92 -2.06 8.61 5.46
N TYR A 93 -3.03 9.51 5.61
CA TYR A 93 -3.41 10.40 4.51
C TYR A 93 -2.44 11.57 4.28
N SER A 94 -1.60 11.92 5.25
CA SER A 94 -0.53 12.91 5.08
C SER A 94 0.51 12.48 4.02
N SER A 95 0.77 11.16 3.92
CA SER A 95 1.69 10.57 2.95
C SER A 95 0.98 10.01 1.71
N TYR A 96 -0.28 9.60 1.83
CA TYR A 96 -1.11 9.11 0.71
C TYR A 96 -1.22 10.14 -0.43
N GLY A 97 -1.46 11.42 -0.09
CA GLY A 97 -1.55 12.50 -1.09
C GLY A 97 -0.28 12.60 -1.95
N LYS A 98 0.91 12.58 -1.33
CA LYS A 98 2.20 12.56 -2.05
C LYS A 98 2.32 11.36 -2.98
N ALA A 99 1.98 10.17 -2.49
CA ALA A 99 2.05 8.95 -3.28
C ALA A 99 1.12 9.02 -4.51
N LYS A 100 -0.10 9.56 -4.36
CA LYS A 100 -1.05 9.76 -5.45
C LYS A 100 -0.53 10.73 -6.51
N MET A 101 0.06 11.86 -6.10
CA MET A 101 0.70 12.79 -7.04
C MET A 101 1.86 12.13 -7.80
N ALA A 102 2.67 11.30 -7.13
CA ALA A 102 3.77 10.61 -7.80
C ALA A 102 3.32 9.55 -8.84
N LEU A 103 2.06 9.10 -8.82
CA LEU A 103 1.52 8.17 -9.83
C LEU A 103 1.26 8.83 -11.19
N ILE A 104 1.10 10.16 -11.25
CA ILE A 104 0.91 10.88 -12.53
C ILE A 104 2.23 11.38 -13.13
N GLU A 105 3.36 11.16 -12.45
CA GLU A 105 4.69 11.56 -12.92
C GLU A 105 5.42 10.41 -13.62
N LYS A 106 6.41 10.72 -14.48
CA LYS A 106 7.25 9.70 -15.13
C LYS A 106 8.43 9.24 -14.26
N ASP A 107 8.77 10.02 -13.24
CA ASP A 107 9.94 9.77 -12.39
C ASP A 107 9.65 8.64 -11.40
N ILE A 108 10.24 7.48 -11.68
CA ILE A 108 10.10 6.29 -10.83
C ILE A 108 10.81 6.46 -9.48
N PHE A 109 11.90 7.21 -9.41
CA PHE A 109 12.64 7.40 -8.15
C PHE A 109 11.86 8.28 -7.18
N LYS A 110 11.24 9.35 -7.67
CA LYS A 110 10.35 10.18 -6.86
C LYS A 110 9.16 9.36 -6.35
N ARG A 111 8.59 8.49 -7.20
CA ARG A 111 7.53 7.55 -6.78
C ARG A 111 8.00 6.58 -5.71
N GLU A 112 9.16 5.95 -5.88
CA GLU A 112 9.76 5.05 -4.87
C GLU A 112 9.94 5.77 -3.52
N GLN A 113 10.38 7.03 -3.53
CA GLN A 113 10.51 7.86 -2.32
C GLN A 113 9.17 8.14 -1.65
N CYS A 114 8.15 8.59 -2.40
CA CYS A 114 6.83 8.87 -1.85
C CYS A 114 6.17 7.60 -1.30
N PHE A 115 6.28 6.46 -2.00
CA PHE A 115 5.76 5.18 -1.53
C PHE A 115 6.50 4.67 -0.29
N LYS A 116 7.81 4.87 -0.19
CA LYS A 116 8.55 4.52 1.03
C LYS A 116 8.02 5.26 2.26
N VAL A 117 7.71 6.56 2.14
CA VAL A 117 7.11 7.33 3.23
C VAL A 117 5.73 6.77 3.58
N LEU A 118 4.88 6.53 2.57
CA LEU A 118 3.55 5.94 2.79
C LEU A 118 3.62 4.56 3.46
N THR A 119 4.52 3.69 3.04
CA THR A 119 4.73 2.37 3.65
C THR A 119 5.15 2.49 5.12
N ASN A 120 6.02 3.44 5.46
CA ASN A 120 6.40 3.69 6.86
C ASN A 120 5.24 4.23 7.70
N CYS A 121 4.37 5.06 7.12
CA CYS A 121 3.15 5.52 7.79
C CYS A 121 2.19 4.35 8.03
N VAL A 122 2.04 3.45 7.05
CA VAL A 122 1.21 2.25 7.20
C VAL A 122 1.73 1.35 8.33
N SER A 123 3.05 1.12 8.41
CA SER A 123 3.64 0.20 9.39
C SER A 123 3.48 0.62 10.86
N ILE A 124 2.99 1.83 11.13
CA ILE A 124 2.73 2.32 12.49
C ILE A 124 1.23 2.54 12.75
N ILE A 125 0.35 2.19 11.82
CA ILE A 125 -1.11 2.30 12.02
C ILE A 125 -1.53 1.46 13.23
N ASP A 126 -1.01 0.25 13.33
CA ASP A 126 -1.35 -0.66 14.43
C ASP A 126 -0.81 -0.19 15.77
N ASP A 127 0.36 0.46 15.82
CA ASP A 127 0.90 1.09 17.03
C ASP A 127 -0.01 2.20 17.58
N ASN A 128 -0.74 2.87 16.68
CA ASN A 128 -1.66 3.96 17.01
C ASN A 128 -3.14 3.54 17.12
N TYR A 129 -3.44 2.25 16.89
CA TYR A 129 -4.77 1.69 17.08
C TYR A 129 -5.13 1.58 18.56
N SER A 130 -6.35 2.00 18.92
CA SER A 130 -6.86 1.92 20.27
C SER A 130 -8.20 1.15 20.32
N PRO A 131 -8.30 0.04 21.07
CA PRO A 131 -9.56 -0.67 21.30
C PRO A 131 -10.66 0.22 21.90
N GLU A 132 -10.30 1.29 22.63
CA GLU A 132 -11.28 2.25 23.18
C GLU A 132 -11.96 3.09 22.11
N LYS A 133 -11.35 3.22 20.92
CA LYS A 133 -11.85 3.98 19.76
C LYS A 133 -12.24 3.05 18.60
N ALA A 134 -12.37 1.75 18.83
CA ALA A 134 -12.50 0.73 17.80
C ALA A 134 -13.62 1.00 16.78
N ASP A 135 -14.77 1.54 17.21
CA ASP A 135 -15.90 1.82 16.30
C ASP A 135 -15.67 3.05 15.39
N GLU A 136 -14.88 4.03 15.85
CA GLU A 136 -14.44 5.16 15.02
C GLU A 136 -13.32 4.72 14.08
N GLU A 137 -12.33 4.01 14.60
CA GLU A 137 -11.17 3.53 13.85
C GLU A 137 -11.53 2.46 12.82
N GLU A 138 -12.57 1.64 13.05
CA GLU A 138 -13.07 0.69 12.06
C GLU A 138 -13.44 1.38 10.74
N LYS A 139 -14.10 2.54 10.80
CA LYS A 139 -14.48 3.31 9.60
C LYS A 139 -13.24 3.81 8.88
N ILE A 140 -12.28 4.35 9.62
CA ILE A 140 -11.02 4.89 9.09
C ILE A 140 -10.21 3.76 8.44
N ILE A 141 -10.04 2.63 9.11
CA ILE A 141 -9.28 1.47 8.60
C ILE A 141 -9.93 0.91 7.34
N LYS A 142 -11.27 0.84 7.28
CA LYS A 142 -11.98 0.44 6.05
C LYS A 142 -11.75 1.41 4.90
N GLU A 143 -11.74 2.73 5.16
CA GLU A 143 -11.41 3.74 4.14
C GLU A 143 -9.95 3.60 3.65
N ILE A 144 -9.00 3.42 4.57
CA ILE A 144 -7.59 3.19 4.26
C ILE A 144 -7.44 1.93 3.39
N ALA A 145 -8.08 0.83 3.77
CA ALA A 145 -8.07 -0.42 3.00
C ALA A 145 -8.59 -0.21 1.58
N GLU A 146 -9.73 0.47 1.43
CA GLU A 146 -10.28 0.82 0.12
C GLU A 146 -9.30 1.60 -0.74
N ASP A 147 -8.63 2.60 -0.15
CA ASP A 147 -7.69 3.46 -0.87
C ASP A 147 -6.38 2.73 -1.24
N VAL A 148 -5.87 1.84 -0.37
CA VAL A 148 -4.76 0.93 -0.70
C VAL A 148 -5.14 0.01 -1.86
N PHE A 149 -6.34 -0.57 -1.84
CA PHE A 149 -6.82 -1.45 -2.93
C PHE A 149 -7.01 -0.70 -4.24
N LYS A 150 -7.55 0.53 -4.19
CA LYS A 150 -7.69 1.40 -5.37
C LYS A 150 -6.35 1.74 -6.00
N MET A 151 -5.25 1.82 -5.25
CA MET A 151 -3.93 2.03 -5.83
C MET A 151 -3.54 0.87 -6.77
N ILE A 152 -3.74 -0.37 -6.33
CA ILE A 152 -3.40 -1.57 -7.11
C ILE A 152 -4.21 -1.65 -8.41
N SER A 153 -5.49 -1.29 -8.37
CA SER A 153 -6.37 -1.29 -9.54
C SER A 153 -6.37 0.01 -10.35
N GLY A 154 -5.64 1.03 -9.89
CA GLY A 154 -5.67 2.39 -10.45
C GLY A 154 -4.74 2.57 -11.66
N GLY A 155 -5.02 3.58 -12.47
CA GLY A 155 -4.12 4.02 -13.54
C GLY A 155 -2.90 4.76 -12.98
N PHE A 156 -1.76 4.60 -13.65
CA PHE A 156 -0.53 5.33 -13.33
C PHE A 156 0.32 5.55 -14.59
N VAL A 157 1.15 6.58 -14.56
CA VAL A 157 2.11 6.90 -15.63
C VAL A 157 3.35 6.03 -15.46
N PHE A 158 3.79 5.41 -16.54
CA PHE A 158 5.03 4.64 -16.60
C PHE A 158 5.78 4.92 -17.90
N THR A 159 7.06 4.55 -17.92
CA THR A 159 7.93 4.71 -19.08
C THR A 159 8.22 3.35 -19.68
N GLU A 160 8.13 3.25 -21.00
CA GLU A 160 8.58 2.09 -21.78
C GLU A 160 9.72 2.51 -22.71
N TRP A 161 10.76 1.70 -22.75
CA TRP A 161 11.84 1.80 -23.72
C TRP A 161 11.64 0.69 -24.74
N LYS A 162 11.50 1.07 -26.00
CA LYS A 162 11.24 0.16 -27.11
C LYS A 162 12.49 0.01 -27.97
N ASN A 163 12.70 -1.19 -28.50
CA ASN A 163 13.73 -1.45 -29.49
C ASN A 163 13.37 -0.85 -30.85
N GLN A 164 14.31 -0.94 -31.80
CA GLN A 164 14.13 -0.46 -33.17
C GLN A 164 12.95 -1.10 -33.93
N TYR A 165 12.38 -2.19 -33.43
CA TYR A 165 11.22 -2.89 -34.00
C TYR A 165 9.91 -2.58 -33.25
N GLY A 166 9.92 -1.66 -32.27
CA GLY A 166 8.75 -1.29 -31.48
C GLY A 166 8.39 -2.24 -30.33
N GLY A 167 9.19 -3.27 -30.06
CA GLY A 167 9.03 -4.15 -28.91
C GLY A 167 9.57 -3.53 -27.62
N VAL A 168 8.86 -3.69 -26.50
CA VAL A 168 9.26 -3.15 -25.19
C VAL A 168 10.45 -3.96 -24.64
N GLU A 169 11.61 -3.32 -24.48
CA GLU A 169 12.81 -3.92 -23.85
C GLU A 169 12.83 -3.67 -22.34
N ARG A 170 12.35 -2.50 -21.90
CA ARG A 170 12.32 -2.11 -20.50
C ARG A 170 11.05 -1.34 -20.21
N THR A 171 10.54 -1.47 -18.99
CA THR A 171 9.40 -0.69 -18.49
C THR A 171 9.62 -0.30 -17.03
N THR A 172 8.95 0.74 -16.55
CA THR A 172 8.84 1.06 -15.10
C THR A 172 7.51 0.57 -14.50
N LYS A 173 6.71 -0.13 -15.29
CA LYS A 173 5.39 -0.61 -14.89
C LYS A 173 5.48 -1.66 -13.79
N ASP A 174 6.36 -2.63 -13.95
CA ASP A 174 6.67 -3.68 -12.98
C ASP A 174 7.13 -3.09 -11.63
N LYS A 175 8.03 -2.11 -11.66
CA LYS A 175 8.49 -1.41 -10.45
C LYS A 175 7.34 -0.76 -9.69
N THR A 176 6.39 -0.15 -10.40
CA THR A 176 5.24 0.48 -9.76
C THR A 176 4.31 -0.55 -9.10
N TYR A 177 4.09 -1.70 -9.75
CA TYR A 177 3.36 -2.80 -9.13
C TYR A 177 4.11 -3.39 -7.92
N GLN A 178 5.44 -3.43 -7.93
CA GLN A 178 6.21 -3.83 -6.75
C GLN A 178 5.99 -2.88 -5.57
N LEU A 179 5.88 -1.57 -5.81
CA LEU A 179 5.53 -0.60 -4.76
C LEU A 179 4.13 -0.84 -4.20
N PHE A 180 3.14 -1.11 -5.05
CA PHE A 180 1.79 -1.45 -4.59
C PHE A 180 1.75 -2.74 -3.77
N ILE A 181 2.47 -3.77 -4.21
CA ILE A 181 2.57 -5.04 -3.49
C ILE A 181 3.27 -4.85 -2.14
N ALA A 182 4.36 -4.08 -2.09
CA ALA A 182 5.05 -3.78 -0.85
C ALA A 182 4.13 -3.05 0.15
N LEU A 183 3.40 -2.04 -0.32
CA LEU A 183 2.41 -1.32 0.50
C LEU A 183 1.33 -2.26 1.04
N ALA A 184 0.76 -3.14 0.20
CA ALA A 184 -0.25 -4.11 0.62
C ALA A 184 0.30 -5.11 1.65
N VAL A 185 1.52 -5.62 1.47
CA VAL A 185 2.14 -6.54 2.44
C VAL A 185 2.38 -5.86 3.79
N THR A 186 2.81 -4.59 3.80
CA THR A 186 2.95 -3.83 5.05
C THR A 186 1.59 -3.55 5.69
N PHE A 187 0.56 -3.28 4.89
CA PHE A 187 -0.80 -3.14 5.40
C PHE A 187 -1.34 -4.45 5.98
N GLU A 188 -1.09 -5.60 5.33
CA GLU A 188 -1.37 -6.93 5.88
C GLU A 188 -0.78 -7.10 7.28
N GLU A 189 0.49 -6.71 7.46
CA GLU A 189 1.19 -6.81 8.74
C GLU A 189 0.52 -5.95 9.83
N SER A 190 0.23 -4.68 9.55
CA SER A 190 -0.47 -3.82 10.50
C SER A 190 -1.88 -4.34 10.83
N ILE A 191 -2.63 -4.84 9.84
CA ILE A 191 -3.94 -5.45 10.10
C ILE A 191 -3.81 -6.69 10.99
N ARG A 192 -2.80 -7.54 10.78
CA ARG A 192 -2.55 -8.70 11.67
C ARG A 192 -2.18 -8.27 13.09
N ASN A 193 -1.40 -7.20 13.25
CA ASN A 193 -1.08 -6.66 14.57
C ASN A 193 -2.32 -6.08 15.27
N ILE A 194 -3.24 -5.45 14.53
CA ILE A 194 -4.53 -5.01 15.07
C ILE A 194 -5.39 -6.21 15.47
N ILE A 195 -5.49 -7.25 14.63
CA ILE A 195 -6.23 -8.49 14.97
C ILE A 195 -5.71 -9.10 16.28
N ALA A 196 -4.39 -9.05 16.53
CA ALA A 196 -3.80 -9.54 17.77
C ALA A 196 -4.21 -8.71 19.01
N LYS A 197 -4.55 -7.42 18.84
CA LYS A 197 -5.03 -6.52 19.90
C LYS A 197 -6.54 -6.59 20.09
N ASP A 198 -7.28 -6.64 18.99
CA ASP A 198 -8.74 -6.56 18.92
C ASP A 198 -9.26 -7.36 17.71
N ASN A 199 -9.59 -8.62 17.94
CA ASN A 199 -9.97 -9.55 16.87
C ASN A 199 -11.43 -9.34 16.42
N ARG A 200 -11.62 -8.52 15.38
CA ARG A 200 -12.94 -8.19 14.80
C ARG A 200 -13.09 -8.72 13.38
N LYS A 201 -14.30 -9.18 13.04
CA LYS A 201 -14.66 -9.78 11.73
C LYS A 201 -14.19 -8.94 10.53
N TYR A 202 -14.37 -7.63 10.57
CA TYR A 202 -14.05 -6.76 9.43
C TYR A 202 -12.56 -6.74 9.06
N LEU A 203 -11.67 -7.01 10.02
CA LEU A 203 -10.22 -7.05 9.77
C LEU A 203 -9.86 -8.25 8.88
N HIS A 204 -10.48 -9.41 9.13
CA HIS A 204 -10.36 -10.57 8.27
C HIS A 204 -10.99 -10.34 6.89
N GLU A 205 -12.13 -9.63 6.82
CA GLU A 205 -12.76 -9.26 5.55
C GLU A 205 -11.84 -8.37 4.68
N ILE A 206 -11.10 -7.44 5.31
CA ILE A 206 -10.08 -6.63 4.66
C ILE A 206 -8.98 -7.52 4.06
N LEU A 207 -8.43 -8.45 4.85
CA LEU A 207 -7.38 -9.37 4.38
C LEU A 207 -7.87 -10.26 3.22
N ILE A 208 -9.09 -10.81 3.30
CA ILE A 208 -9.70 -11.60 2.23
C ILE A 208 -9.78 -10.78 0.93
N ARG A 209 -10.24 -9.54 1.03
CA ARG A 209 -10.38 -8.65 -0.12
C ARG A 209 -9.03 -8.32 -0.74
N GLU A 210 -8.02 -8.04 0.09
CA GLU A 210 -6.65 -7.78 -0.35
C GLU A 210 -6.08 -8.98 -1.11
N PHE A 211 -6.11 -10.18 -0.51
CA PHE A 211 -5.59 -11.39 -1.12
C PHE A 211 -6.34 -11.75 -2.41
N THR A 212 -7.65 -11.48 -2.46
CA THR A 212 -8.46 -11.67 -3.67
C THR A 212 -8.03 -10.72 -4.79
N LEU A 213 -7.68 -9.48 -4.45
CA LEU A 213 -7.15 -8.50 -5.41
C LEU A 213 -5.76 -8.92 -5.91
N LEU A 214 -4.85 -9.30 -5.00
CA LEU A 214 -3.51 -9.77 -5.33
C LEU A 214 -3.54 -11.04 -6.20
N CYS A 215 -4.51 -11.94 -5.97
CA CYS A 215 -4.77 -13.08 -6.84
C CYS A 215 -5.01 -12.68 -8.31
N ARG A 216 -5.47 -11.46 -8.59
CA ARG A 216 -5.80 -10.95 -9.93
C ARG A 216 -4.70 -10.07 -10.56
N VAL A 217 -3.67 -9.69 -9.80
CA VAL A 217 -2.58 -8.84 -10.31
C VAL A 217 -1.65 -9.65 -11.20
N ASP A 218 -1.47 -9.23 -12.46
CA ASP A 218 -0.65 -9.95 -13.45
C ASP A 218 0.83 -10.08 -13.03
N TYR A 219 1.33 -9.11 -12.27
CA TYR A 219 2.73 -9.04 -11.81
C TYR A 219 3.03 -9.97 -10.61
N ILE A 220 2.02 -10.68 -10.11
CA ILE A 220 2.19 -11.66 -9.03
C ILE A 220 2.30 -13.06 -9.65
N SER A 221 3.34 -13.80 -9.23
CA SER A 221 3.61 -15.15 -9.72
C SER A 221 2.49 -16.12 -9.36
N THR A 222 2.29 -17.16 -10.18
CA THR A 222 1.28 -18.20 -9.94
C THR A 222 1.45 -18.85 -8.56
N ILE A 223 2.70 -19.08 -8.14
CA ILE A 223 3.00 -19.64 -6.81
C ILE A 223 2.54 -18.70 -5.71
N ALA A 224 2.80 -17.39 -5.83
CA ALA A 224 2.34 -16.41 -4.85
C ALA A 224 0.81 -16.32 -4.81
N LYS A 225 0.14 -16.35 -5.97
CA LYS A 225 -1.33 -16.38 -6.07
C LYS A 225 -1.94 -17.61 -5.37
N GLU A 226 -1.31 -18.77 -5.50
CA GLU A 226 -1.77 -19.97 -4.80
C GLU A 226 -1.59 -19.86 -3.27
N ARG A 227 -0.52 -19.20 -2.81
CA ARG A 227 -0.39 -18.87 -1.37
C ARG A 227 -1.50 -17.94 -0.90
N TYR A 228 -1.86 -16.93 -1.69
CA TYR A 228 -2.96 -16.03 -1.36
C TYR A 228 -4.31 -16.75 -1.32
N ARG A 229 -4.57 -17.71 -2.22
CA ARG A 229 -5.76 -18.59 -2.12
C ARG A 229 -5.85 -19.30 -0.77
N ILE A 230 -4.76 -19.93 -0.34
CA ILE A 230 -4.71 -20.63 0.94
C ILE A 230 -4.94 -19.64 2.10
N LYS A 231 -4.33 -18.44 2.04
CA LYS A 231 -4.58 -17.39 3.04
C LYS A 231 -6.06 -16.99 3.09
N ILE A 232 -6.72 -16.77 1.95
CA ILE A 232 -8.15 -16.43 1.89
C ILE A 232 -9.00 -17.45 2.64
N ILE A 233 -8.80 -18.75 2.37
CA ILE A 233 -9.54 -19.81 3.06
C ILE A 233 -9.34 -19.74 4.57
N LYS A 234 -8.09 -19.58 5.03
CA LYS A 234 -7.78 -19.44 6.46
C LYS A 234 -8.49 -18.24 7.09
N GLU A 235 -8.52 -17.08 6.42
CA GLU A 235 -9.22 -15.91 6.96
C GLU A 235 -10.74 -16.16 7.02
N HIS A 236 -11.34 -16.88 6.06
CA HIS A 236 -12.75 -17.31 6.16
C HIS A 236 -12.97 -18.25 7.35
N GLU A 237 -12.05 -19.18 7.63
CA GLU A 237 -12.11 -20.06 8.81
C GLU A 237 -12.02 -19.25 10.12
N GLU A 238 -11.18 -18.21 10.19
CA GLU A 238 -11.12 -17.32 11.36
C GLU A 238 -12.43 -16.53 11.53
N ILE A 239 -13.02 -16.01 10.45
CA ILE A 239 -14.34 -15.37 10.54
C ILE A 239 -15.40 -16.35 11.05
N GLN A 240 -15.38 -17.61 10.61
CA GLN A 240 -16.34 -18.61 11.07
C GLN A 240 -16.28 -18.85 12.58
N LYS A 241 -15.10 -18.70 13.21
CA LYS A 241 -14.97 -18.77 14.67
C LYS A 241 -15.64 -17.59 15.39
N ILE A 242 -15.67 -16.41 14.76
CA ILE A 242 -16.30 -15.19 15.29
C ILE A 242 -17.81 -15.17 14.99
N ASP A 243 -18.18 -15.61 13.79
CA ASP A 243 -19.54 -15.67 13.27
C ASP A 243 -19.80 -17.06 12.68
N PRO A 244 -20.39 -17.99 13.46
CA PRO A 244 -20.64 -19.36 13.02
C PRO A 244 -21.55 -19.49 11.80
N THR A 245 -22.26 -18.43 11.41
CA THR A 245 -23.11 -18.41 10.20
C THR A 245 -22.31 -18.14 8.92
N HIS A 246 -21.05 -17.72 9.05
CA HIS A 246 -20.18 -17.45 7.92
C HIS A 246 -19.78 -18.74 7.19
N ILE A 247 -19.85 -18.68 5.86
CA ILE A 247 -19.56 -19.82 4.98
C ILE A 247 -18.11 -19.71 4.49
N VAL A 248 -17.34 -20.78 4.67
CA VAL A 248 -16.02 -20.94 4.09
C VAL A 248 -16.17 -21.43 2.64
N PRO A 249 -15.70 -20.68 1.63
CA PRO A 249 -15.79 -21.09 0.24
C PRO A 249 -14.85 -22.27 -0.05
N GLU A 250 -15.15 -23.06 -1.07
CA GLU A 250 -14.21 -24.07 -1.57
C GLU A 250 -13.00 -23.41 -2.24
N ALA A 251 -11.79 -23.91 -2.01
CA ALA A 251 -10.54 -23.32 -2.52
C ALA A 251 -10.55 -23.10 -4.05
N ASP A 252 -11.10 -24.06 -4.80
CA ASP A 252 -11.17 -24.00 -6.26
C ASP A 252 -12.13 -22.94 -6.79
N SER A 253 -13.08 -22.48 -5.96
CA SER A 253 -14.01 -21.40 -6.31
C SER A 253 -13.34 -20.02 -6.36
N ILE A 254 -12.18 -19.86 -5.70
CA ILE A 254 -11.42 -18.61 -5.70
C ILE A 254 -10.70 -18.48 -7.04
N LYS A 255 -11.21 -17.59 -7.90
CA LYS A 255 -10.57 -17.33 -9.21
C LYS A 255 -9.24 -16.60 -9.02
N ILE A 256 -8.13 -17.28 -9.31
CA ILE A 256 -6.85 -16.61 -9.52
C ILE A 256 -6.82 -16.03 -10.93
N GLY A 257 -6.39 -14.78 -11.06
CA GLY A 257 -5.93 -14.17 -12.31
C GLY A 257 -4.66 -14.87 -12.76
N THR A 258 -4.84 -16.07 -13.28
CA THR A 258 -3.82 -16.76 -14.04
C THR A 258 -3.86 -16.12 -15.41
N LYS A 259 -2.70 -15.76 -15.98
CA LYS A 259 -2.56 -15.75 -17.44
C LYS A 259 -2.75 -17.20 -17.88
N ASN A 260 -3.98 -17.70 -17.82
CA ASN A 260 -4.30 -19.12 -17.95
C ASN A 260 -4.33 -19.54 -19.42
N GLU A 261 -3.42 -18.99 -20.22
CA GLU A 261 -3.24 -19.30 -21.64
C GLU A 261 -1.75 -19.23 -22.03
N GLY A 262 -0.82 -19.49 -21.11
CA GLY A 262 0.61 -19.53 -21.42
C GLY A 262 1.10 -20.76 -22.22
N CYS A 263 1.96 -20.59 -23.23
CA CYS A 263 2.72 -21.70 -23.82
C CYS A 263 3.87 -22.13 -22.88
N TYR A 264 3.57 -22.81 -21.75
CA TYR A 264 4.52 -23.16 -20.68
C TYR A 264 5.89 -23.67 -21.16
N VAL A 265 5.92 -24.68 -22.02
CA VAL A 265 7.18 -25.26 -22.54
C VAL A 265 7.95 -24.23 -23.37
N ALA A 266 7.25 -23.46 -24.23
CA ALA A 266 7.88 -22.47 -25.08
C ALA A 266 8.42 -21.29 -24.26
N THR A 267 7.69 -20.85 -23.25
CA THR A 267 8.14 -19.81 -22.32
C THR A 267 9.34 -20.26 -21.50
N ALA A 268 9.38 -21.50 -21.02
CA ALA A 268 10.54 -22.06 -20.32
C ALA A 268 11.78 -22.13 -21.22
N VAL A 269 11.59 -22.47 -22.51
CA VAL A 269 12.69 -22.58 -23.46
C VAL A 269 13.19 -21.20 -23.93
N TYR A 270 12.29 -20.30 -24.33
CA TYR A 270 12.64 -19.00 -24.90
C TYR A 270 12.84 -17.89 -23.86
N GLY A 271 12.52 -18.13 -22.59
CA GLY A 271 12.76 -17.23 -21.48
C GLY A 271 11.76 -16.08 -21.34
N SER A 272 10.83 -15.90 -22.27
CA SER A 272 9.77 -14.89 -22.20
C SER A 272 8.48 -15.36 -22.85
N TYR A 273 7.34 -14.93 -22.29
CA TYR A 273 6.02 -15.10 -22.90
C TYR A 273 5.80 -14.15 -24.08
N ASP A 274 6.47 -13.00 -24.02
CA ASP A 274 6.33 -11.89 -24.95
C ASP A 274 7.57 -11.80 -25.82
N CYS A 275 7.78 -12.84 -26.64
CA CYS A 275 8.87 -12.89 -27.62
C CYS A 275 8.39 -13.40 -28.99
N PRO A 276 9.12 -13.07 -30.08
CA PRO A 276 8.73 -13.39 -31.46
C PRO A 276 8.38 -14.85 -31.72
N GLN A 277 9.09 -15.79 -31.09
CA GLN A 277 8.86 -17.22 -31.24
C GLN A 277 7.54 -17.65 -30.58
N VAL A 278 7.30 -17.17 -29.36
CA VAL A 278 6.11 -17.51 -28.59
C VAL A 278 4.86 -16.87 -29.21
N TRP A 279 4.94 -15.65 -29.77
CA TRP A 279 3.82 -15.05 -30.52
C TRP A 279 3.43 -15.87 -31.76
N THR A 280 4.40 -16.41 -32.50
CA THR A 280 4.14 -17.30 -33.65
C THR A 280 3.36 -18.55 -33.20
N LEU A 281 3.80 -19.19 -32.11
CA LEU A 281 3.17 -20.40 -31.58
C LEU A 281 1.77 -20.14 -31.02
N ARG A 282 1.56 -18.99 -30.38
CA ARG A 282 0.25 -18.55 -29.85
C ARG A 282 -0.75 -18.31 -30.98
N ARG A 283 -0.34 -17.63 -32.07
CA ARG A 283 -1.18 -17.47 -33.26
C ARG A 283 -1.57 -18.81 -33.88
N TYR A 284 -0.63 -19.75 -33.98
CA TYR A 284 -0.91 -21.09 -34.48
C TYR A 284 -1.91 -21.85 -33.59
N ARG A 285 -1.75 -21.76 -32.27
CA ARG A 285 -2.70 -22.32 -31.30
C ARG A 285 -4.10 -21.76 -31.53
N ASP A 286 -4.22 -20.45 -31.63
CA ASP A 286 -5.52 -19.75 -31.62
C ASP A 286 -6.22 -19.71 -32.97
N MET A 287 -5.49 -19.78 -34.09
CA MET A 287 -6.06 -19.70 -35.43
C MET A 287 -6.23 -21.07 -36.10
N LYS A 288 -5.40 -22.07 -35.73
CA LYS A 288 -5.37 -23.38 -36.41
C LYS A 288 -5.71 -24.54 -35.48
N LEU A 289 -5.07 -24.64 -34.30
CA LEU A 289 -5.36 -25.76 -33.38
C LEU A 289 -6.76 -25.65 -32.75
N SER A 290 -7.12 -24.48 -32.20
CA SER A 290 -8.41 -24.27 -31.53
C SER A 290 -9.63 -24.44 -32.45
N ALA A 291 -9.43 -24.30 -33.77
CA ALA A 291 -10.49 -24.45 -34.77
C ALA A 291 -11.05 -25.89 -34.87
N THR A 292 -10.26 -26.90 -34.49
CA THR A 292 -10.63 -28.32 -34.60
C THR A 292 -10.86 -28.97 -33.24
N TRP A 293 -11.69 -30.00 -33.17
CA TRP A 293 -11.94 -30.70 -31.90
C TRP A 293 -10.68 -31.43 -31.39
N GLN A 294 -9.89 -32.02 -32.30
CA GLN A 294 -8.63 -32.68 -31.96
C GLN A 294 -7.61 -31.67 -31.42
N GLY A 295 -7.50 -30.50 -32.07
CA GLY A 295 -6.62 -29.44 -31.61
C GLY A 295 -7.05 -28.88 -30.25
N ARG A 296 -8.35 -28.72 -29.99
CA ARG A 296 -8.86 -28.36 -28.65
C ARG A 296 -8.52 -29.41 -27.59
N LEU A 297 -8.62 -30.70 -27.91
CA LEU A 297 -8.21 -31.76 -26.99
C LEU A 297 -6.69 -31.70 -26.69
N PHE A 298 -5.87 -31.53 -27.73
CA PHE A 298 -4.42 -31.34 -27.58
C PHE A 298 -4.09 -30.14 -26.68
N ILE A 299 -4.76 -29.00 -26.91
CA ILE A 299 -4.58 -27.80 -26.09
C ILE A 299 -4.92 -28.12 -24.63
N LYS A 300 -6.08 -28.71 -24.34
CA LYS A 300 -6.47 -29.07 -22.97
C LYS A 300 -5.44 -29.97 -22.30
N THR A 301 -4.97 -31.02 -22.97
CA THR A 301 -3.93 -31.92 -22.43
C THR A 301 -2.62 -31.18 -22.21
N TYR A 302 -2.22 -30.30 -23.14
CA TYR A 302 -1.03 -29.46 -22.99
C TYR A 302 -1.12 -28.60 -21.73
N TYR A 303 -2.22 -27.89 -21.52
CA TYR A 303 -2.41 -27.03 -20.34
C TYR A 303 -2.54 -27.82 -19.04
N ALA A 304 -3.03 -29.06 -19.07
CA ALA A 304 -3.11 -29.92 -17.89
C ALA A 304 -1.76 -30.47 -17.45
N VAL A 305 -0.88 -30.81 -18.40
CA VAL A 305 0.35 -31.58 -18.12
C VAL A 305 1.61 -30.69 -18.13
N SER A 306 1.68 -29.73 -19.05
CA SER A 306 2.89 -28.93 -19.26
C SER A 306 3.35 -28.08 -18.06
N PRO A 307 2.47 -27.52 -17.20
CA PRO A 307 2.92 -26.78 -16.03
C PRO A 307 3.73 -27.65 -15.06
N THR A 308 3.27 -28.89 -14.82
CA THR A 308 3.95 -29.83 -13.93
C THR A 308 5.30 -30.27 -14.50
N ILE A 309 5.36 -30.56 -15.81
CA ILE A 309 6.62 -30.91 -16.48
C ILE A 309 7.62 -29.74 -16.39
N VAL A 310 7.19 -28.52 -16.70
CA VAL A 310 8.07 -27.33 -16.67
C VAL A 310 8.52 -27.03 -15.25
N LYS A 311 7.67 -27.20 -14.24
CA LYS A 311 8.05 -27.03 -12.83
C LYS A 311 9.20 -27.97 -12.43
N TRP A 312 9.23 -29.18 -12.97
CA TRP A 312 10.21 -30.20 -12.58
C TRP A 312 11.50 -30.12 -13.41
N PHE A 313 11.40 -29.75 -14.69
CA PHE A 313 12.51 -29.86 -15.63
C PHE A 313 12.87 -28.56 -16.37
N GLY A 314 12.03 -27.53 -16.30
CA GLY A 314 12.13 -26.32 -17.14
C GLY A 314 13.44 -25.54 -16.99
N GLU A 315 14.06 -25.59 -15.80
CA GLU A 315 15.34 -24.91 -15.51
C GLU A 315 16.56 -25.76 -15.87
N THR A 316 16.39 -27.01 -16.29
CA THR A 316 17.52 -27.88 -16.62
C THR A 316 18.02 -27.64 -18.05
N GLU A 317 19.34 -27.61 -18.23
CA GLU A 317 19.95 -27.36 -19.55
C GLU A 317 19.57 -28.41 -20.60
N TRP A 318 19.42 -29.67 -20.18
CA TRP A 318 19.04 -30.76 -21.09
C TRP A 318 17.61 -30.59 -21.61
N PHE A 319 16.68 -30.13 -20.78
CA PHE A 319 15.29 -29.86 -21.19
C PHE A 319 15.26 -28.72 -22.21
N ASN A 320 15.99 -27.62 -21.93
CA ASN A 320 16.08 -26.50 -22.85
C ASN A 320 16.68 -26.94 -24.20
N ARG A 321 17.82 -27.66 -24.19
CA ARG A 321 18.49 -28.15 -25.41
C ARG A 321 17.60 -29.08 -26.24
N MET A 322 16.85 -29.97 -25.57
CA MET A 322 15.93 -30.90 -26.24
C MET A 322 14.79 -30.18 -26.95
N TRP A 323 14.15 -29.22 -26.27
CA TRP A 323 12.96 -28.56 -26.80
C TRP A 323 13.27 -27.38 -27.71
N ARG A 324 14.38 -26.66 -27.51
CA ARG A 324 14.79 -25.53 -28.34
C ARG A 324 14.88 -25.89 -29.81
N GLY A 325 15.63 -26.93 -30.17
CA GLY A 325 15.75 -27.35 -31.57
C GLY A 325 14.44 -27.81 -32.21
N LYS A 326 13.52 -28.40 -31.42
CA LYS A 326 12.18 -28.79 -31.91
C LYS A 326 11.29 -27.57 -32.14
N LEU A 327 11.28 -26.65 -31.20
CA LEU A 327 10.49 -25.43 -31.25
C LEU A 327 10.99 -24.49 -32.34
N ASP A 328 12.29 -24.32 -32.52
CA ASP A 328 12.85 -23.43 -33.55
C ASP A 328 12.43 -23.88 -34.95
N ARG A 329 12.58 -25.17 -35.25
CA ARG A 329 12.11 -25.74 -36.54
C ARG A 329 10.61 -25.59 -36.75
N MET A 330 9.83 -25.67 -35.66
CA MET A 330 8.38 -25.46 -35.74
C MET A 330 8.08 -23.99 -36.01
N VAL A 331 8.73 -23.07 -35.31
CA VAL A 331 8.55 -21.62 -35.48
C VAL A 331 8.96 -21.17 -36.89
N GLU A 332 10.09 -21.64 -37.42
CA GLU A 332 10.52 -21.34 -38.79
C GLU A 332 9.49 -21.77 -39.83
N ARG A 333 8.99 -23.01 -39.70
CA ARG A 333 7.94 -23.53 -40.58
C ARG A 333 6.66 -22.72 -40.49
N LEU A 334 6.20 -22.40 -39.28
CA LEU A 334 4.98 -21.63 -39.07
C LEU A 334 5.11 -20.22 -39.63
N ARG A 335 6.27 -19.57 -39.52
CA ARG A 335 6.51 -18.27 -40.15
C ARG A 335 6.45 -18.37 -41.67
N ALA A 336 6.99 -19.43 -42.27
CA ALA A 336 6.84 -19.70 -43.70
C ALA A 336 5.38 -19.98 -44.12
N GLU A 337 4.57 -20.53 -43.22
CA GLU A 337 3.10 -20.70 -43.40
C GLU A 337 2.31 -19.39 -43.17
N GLY A 338 2.96 -18.27 -42.84
CA GLY A 338 2.33 -16.96 -42.67
C GLY A 338 1.94 -16.61 -41.22
N PHE A 339 2.35 -17.40 -40.22
CA PHE A 339 2.17 -17.02 -38.81
C PHE A 339 3.20 -15.97 -38.41
N GLU A 340 2.74 -14.73 -38.24
CA GLU A 340 3.60 -13.60 -37.90
C GLU A 340 4.27 -13.73 -36.52
N SER A 341 5.46 -13.13 -36.41
CA SER A 341 6.22 -13.03 -35.17
C SER A 341 6.12 -11.64 -34.52
N THR A 342 5.08 -10.88 -34.86
CA THR A 342 4.76 -9.57 -34.27
C THR A 342 4.00 -9.76 -32.95
N PRO A 343 3.98 -8.73 -32.07
CA PRO A 343 3.18 -8.77 -30.85
C PRO A 343 1.75 -9.29 -31.10
N TYR A 344 1.27 -10.13 -30.20
CA TYR A 344 0.01 -10.83 -30.37
C TYR A 344 -0.78 -10.87 -29.06
N GLU A 345 -2.07 -10.60 -29.15
CA GLU A 345 -3.04 -10.79 -28.08
C GLU A 345 -3.82 -12.08 -28.32
N ASP A 346 -3.95 -12.89 -27.28
CA ASP A 346 -4.58 -14.21 -27.38
C ASP A 346 -6.07 -14.09 -27.67
N ARG A 347 -6.59 -15.00 -28.50
CA ARG A 347 -8.03 -15.08 -28.73
C ARG A 347 -8.70 -15.79 -27.56
N LYS A 348 -9.81 -15.23 -27.09
CA LYS A 348 -10.73 -15.94 -26.20
C LYS A 348 -11.54 -16.93 -27.02
N TRP A 349 -11.47 -18.21 -26.71
CA TRP A 349 -12.20 -19.27 -27.41
C TRP A 349 -12.88 -20.25 -26.47
#